data_AF-A0A0F9QJY8-F1
#
_entry.id   AF-A0A0F9QJY8-F1
#
_cell.length_a   1.000
_cell.length_b   1.000
_cell.length_c   1.000
_cell.angle_alpha   90.00
_cell.angle_beta   90.00
_cell.angle_gamma   90.00
#
_symmetry.space_group_name_H-M   'P 1'
#
loop_
_entity.id
_entity.type
_entity.pdbx_description
1 polymer ?
#
loop_
_entity_poly.entity_id
_entity_poly.type
_entity_poly.pdbx_seq_one_letter_code
_entity_poly.pdbx_strand_id
1 'polypeptide(L)'
;MTEYMNQKTKCVACGGKPKQGQSSIIINGHYRATKVPLIKHHVRYVPDELIAYVHWECHQIIHDEDDQRYKHLIQYQEGDSKEYYDKKNK
;
A
#
# COMPACT_ATOMS: atom_id res chain seq x y z
N MET A 1 -0.67 -15.82 -10.21
CA MET A 1 -1.89 -15.45 -9.47
C MET A 1 -1.59 -14.24 -8.59
N THR A 2 -2.56 -13.38 -8.28
CA THR A 2 -2.34 -12.26 -7.35
C THR A 2 -2.88 -12.61 -5.97
N GLU A 3 -2.02 -12.53 -4.96
CA GLU A 3 -2.36 -12.75 -3.56
C GLU A 3 -2.34 -11.44 -2.77
N TYR A 4 -3.15 -11.39 -1.71
CA TYR A 4 -3.26 -10.22 -0.84
C TYR A 4 -2.94 -10.60 0.60
N MET A 5 -1.96 -9.93 1.23
CA MET A 5 -1.58 -10.18 2.63
C MET A 5 -2.67 -9.78 3.63
N ASN A 6 -3.54 -8.85 3.25
CA ASN A 6 -4.56 -8.28 4.11
C ASN A 6 -5.75 -7.73 3.31
N GLN A 7 -6.84 -7.46 4.03
CA GLN A 7 -7.98 -6.71 3.50
C GLN A 7 -7.70 -5.20 3.52
N LYS A 8 -8.39 -4.43 2.67
CA LYS A 8 -8.29 -2.95 2.59
C LYS A 8 -8.88 -2.20 3.81
N THR A 9 -9.07 -2.89 4.93
CA THR A 9 -9.68 -2.37 6.16
C THR A 9 -8.66 -2.11 7.27
N LYS A 10 -7.44 -2.65 7.16
CA LYS A 10 -6.38 -2.52 8.16
C LYS A 10 -5.01 -2.49 7.48
N CYS A 11 -4.19 -1.47 7.78
CA CYS A 11 -2.82 -1.37 7.29
C CYS A 11 -1.98 -2.51 7.85
N VAL A 12 -1.29 -3.28 6.99
CA VAL A 12 -0.45 -4.39 7.47
C VAL A 12 0.81 -3.92 8.19
N ALA A 13 1.35 -2.75 7.81
CA ALA A 13 2.57 -2.21 8.41
C ALA A 13 2.37 -1.78 9.87
N CYS A 14 1.38 -0.91 10.14
CA CYS A 14 1.16 -0.36 11.48
C CYS A 14 -0.04 -0.95 12.22
N GLY A 15 -0.84 -1.80 11.58
CA GLY A 15 -2.08 -2.34 12.15
C GLY A 15 -3.25 -1.34 12.25
N GLY A 16 -3.06 -0.09 11.83
CA GLY A 16 -4.09 0.95 11.92
C GLY A 16 -5.20 0.81 10.88
N LYS A 17 -6.41 1.32 11.21
CA LYS A 17 -7.52 1.47 10.26
C LYS A 17 -7.26 2.63 9.27
N PRO A 18 -7.95 2.70 8.11
CA PRO A 18 -7.95 3.87 7.25
C PRO A 18 -8.13 5.17 8.05
N LYS A 19 -7.25 6.16 7.82
CA LYS A 19 -7.32 7.46 8.51
C LYS A 19 -8.58 8.20 8.08
N GLN A 20 -9.13 9.03 8.96
CA GLN A 20 -10.15 10.00 8.57
C GLN A 20 -9.49 11.18 7.87
N GLY A 21 -10.02 11.57 6.73
CA GLY A 21 -9.69 12.79 6.02
C GLY A 21 -10.87 13.76 6.05
N GLN A 22 -10.63 14.97 5.54
CA GLN A 22 -11.69 15.95 5.30
C GLN A 22 -11.92 16.05 3.79
N SER A 23 -13.18 15.96 3.37
CA SER A 23 -13.59 16.37 2.03
C SER A 23 -13.65 17.88 1.96
N SER A 24 -13.48 18.44 0.76
CA SER A 24 -13.83 19.83 0.45
C SER A 24 -15.36 20.09 0.46
N ILE A 25 -16.18 19.03 0.52
CA ILE A 25 -17.64 19.14 0.55
C ILE A 25 -18.11 19.55 1.94
N ILE A 26 -18.89 20.62 2.00
CA ILE A 26 -19.55 21.12 3.20
C ILE A 26 -21.02 20.66 3.21
N ILE A 27 -21.46 20.08 4.32
CA ILE A 27 -22.86 19.68 4.56
C ILE A 27 -23.28 20.34 5.87
N ASN A 28 -24.31 21.19 5.82
CA ASN A 28 -24.82 21.93 6.99
C ASN A 28 -23.72 22.69 7.77
N GLY A 29 -22.78 23.32 7.06
CA GLY A 29 -21.68 24.07 7.67
C GLY A 29 -20.51 23.22 8.19
N HIS A 30 -20.55 21.90 8.02
CA HIS A 30 -19.46 20.99 8.43
C HIS A 30 -18.82 20.30 7.23
N TYR A 31 -17.49 20.20 7.23
CA TYR A 31 -16.78 19.38 6.26
C TYR A 31 -17.18 17.91 6.41
N ARG A 32 -17.50 17.27 5.29
CA ARG A 32 -17.80 15.85 5.28
C ARG A 32 -16.52 15.07 5.60
N ALA A 33 -16.55 14.29 6.68
CA ALA A 33 -15.50 13.33 6.98
C ALA A 33 -15.42 12.27 5.87
N THR A 34 -14.21 12.01 5.38
CA THR A 34 -13.92 10.94 4.42
C THR A 34 -12.97 9.94 5.03
N LYS A 35 -12.87 8.75 4.44
CA LYS A 35 -11.82 7.79 4.78
C LYS A 35 -10.72 7.90 3.74
N VAL A 36 -9.50 8.14 4.16
CA VAL A 36 -8.32 8.05 3.29
C VAL A 36 -8.08 6.57 3.01
N PRO A 37 -8.20 6.11 1.75
CA PRO A 37 -8.09 4.69 1.44
C PRO A 37 -6.65 4.20 1.65
N LEU A 38 -6.50 2.94 2.04
CA LEU A 38 -5.21 2.26 1.98
C LEU A 38 -4.79 2.08 0.51
N ILE A 39 -3.51 2.23 0.24
CA ILE A 39 -2.90 2.03 -1.08
C ILE A 39 -2.31 0.63 -1.19
N LYS A 40 -2.09 0.16 -2.42
CA LYS A 40 -1.41 -1.10 -2.70
C LYS A 40 0.10 -0.89 -2.59
N HIS A 41 0.77 -1.81 -1.91
CA HIS A 41 2.21 -1.97 -1.85
C HIS A 41 2.56 -3.33 -2.45
N HIS A 42 3.47 -3.40 -3.43
CA HIS A 42 3.93 -4.68 -3.95
C HIS A 42 4.95 -5.24 -2.97
N VAL A 43 4.67 -6.39 -2.40
CA VAL A 43 5.60 -7.10 -1.51
C VAL A 43 6.49 -8.02 -2.31
N ARG A 44 5.96 -8.61 -3.39
CA ARG A 44 6.68 -9.49 -4.31
C ARG A 44 6.04 -9.43 -5.70
N TYR A 45 6.85 -9.49 -6.75
CA TYR A 45 6.37 -9.54 -8.13
C TYR A 45 6.31 -10.97 -8.70
N VAL A 46 7.32 -11.79 -8.40
CA VAL A 46 7.49 -13.15 -8.96
C VAL A 46 7.83 -14.16 -7.84
N PRO A 47 7.43 -15.45 -7.95
CA PRO A 47 6.68 -16.09 -9.03
C PRO A 47 5.19 -15.70 -9.07
N ASP A 48 4.61 -15.33 -7.93
CA ASP A 48 3.25 -14.82 -7.81
C ASP A 48 3.27 -13.42 -7.18
N GLU A 49 2.41 -12.53 -7.71
CA GLU A 49 2.28 -11.15 -7.25
C GLU A 49 1.66 -11.15 -5.85
N LEU A 50 2.39 -10.61 -4.87
CA LEU A 50 1.91 -10.46 -3.50
C LEU A 50 1.74 -8.97 -3.19
N ILE A 51 0.52 -8.57 -2.80
CA ILE A 51 0.17 -7.18 -2.51
C ILE A 51 -0.24 -7.01 -1.05
N ALA A 52 0.22 -5.92 -0.44
CA ALA A 52 -0.23 -5.44 0.85
C ALA A 52 -1.03 -4.14 0.72
N TYR A 53 -2.03 -3.93 1.58
CA TYR A 53 -2.67 -2.63 1.76
C TYR A 53 -2.06 -1.88 2.94
N VAL A 54 -1.56 -0.67 2.68
CA VAL A 54 -0.88 0.17 3.68
C VAL A 54 -1.35 1.64 3.60
N HIS A 55 -1.11 2.42 4.66
CA HIS A 55 -1.26 3.87 4.57
C HIS A 55 -0.19 4.47 3.67
N TRP A 56 -0.45 5.66 3.10
CA TRP A 56 0.55 6.39 2.31
C TRP A 56 1.85 6.62 3.08
N GLU A 57 1.79 7.09 4.32
CA GLU A 57 3.00 7.33 5.12
C GLU A 57 3.75 6.03 5.43
N CYS A 58 3.03 4.94 5.72
CA CYS A 58 3.66 3.63 5.91
C CYS A 58 4.34 3.14 4.63
N HIS A 59 3.77 3.39 3.46
CA HIS A 59 4.41 3.10 2.18
C HIS A 59 5.73 3.86 2.00
N GLN A 60 5.75 5.16 2.35
CA GLN A 60 7.00 5.93 2.29
C GLN A 60 8.06 5.32 3.21
N ILE A 61 7.70 4.96 4.46
CA ILE A 61 8.62 4.33 5.41
C ILE A 61 9.13 2.96 4.93
N ILE A 62 8.30 2.16 4.26
CA ILE A 62 8.75 0.87 3.68
C ILE A 62 9.90 1.10 2.67
N HIS A 63 9.82 2.17 1.88
CA HIS A 63 10.81 2.51 0.87
C HIS A 63 11.96 3.40 1.38
N ASP A 64 11.85 3.95 2.58
CA ASP A 64 12.89 4.76 3.21
C ASP A 64 14.12 3.91 3.55
N GLU A 65 15.28 4.19 2.95
CA GLU A 65 16.51 3.41 3.13
C GLU A 65 17.05 3.46 4.57
N ASP A 66 16.78 4.55 5.29
CA ASP A 66 17.25 4.77 6.66
C ASP A 66 16.34 4.10 7.70
N ASP A 67 15.11 3.71 7.34
CA ASP A 67 14.14 3.09 8.25
C ASP A 67 13.95 1.59 7.99
N GLN A 68 14.36 0.78 8.97
CA GLN A 68 14.36 -0.69 8.85
C GLN A 68 13.05 -1.36 9.31
N ARG A 69 12.09 -0.61 9.90
CA ARG A 69 10.95 -1.19 10.63
C ARG A 69 10.02 -2.06 9.77
N TYR A 70 9.89 -1.75 8.48
CA TYR A 70 8.97 -2.44 7.57
C TYR A 70 9.65 -3.06 6.34
N LYS A 71 10.98 -3.21 6.35
CA LYS A 71 11.73 -3.75 5.20
C LYS A 71 11.37 -5.19 4.84
N HIS A 72 10.85 -5.96 5.79
CA HIS A 72 10.30 -7.30 5.55
C HIS A 72 9.10 -7.33 4.58
N LEU A 73 8.49 -6.16 4.28
CA LEU A 73 7.46 -5.99 3.26
C LEU A 73 8.03 -5.78 1.85
N ILE A 74 9.35 -5.89 1.66
CA ILE A 74 10.02 -5.92 0.35
C ILE A 74 10.65 -7.30 0.19
N GLN A 75 10.12 -8.09 -0.74
CA GLN A 75 10.57 -9.45 -1.06
C GLN A 75 10.82 -9.61 -2.57
N TYR A 76 11.25 -8.53 -3.20
CA TYR A 76 11.65 -8.48 -4.60
C TYR A 76 13.01 -7.79 -4.70
N GLN A 77 13.68 -8.01 -5.82
CA GLN A 77 14.96 -7.37 -6.15
C GLN A 77 14.78 -6.30 -7.22
N GLU A 78 15.83 -5.49 -7.41
CA GLU A 78 15.89 -4.57 -8.54
C GLU A 78 15.74 -5.34 -9.86
N GLY A 79 14.89 -4.85 -10.76
CA GLY A 79 14.59 -5.51 -12.05
C GLY A 79 13.37 -6.43 -12.05
N ASP A 80 12.94 -6.96 -10.90
CA ASP A 80 11.76 -7.85 -10.82
C ASP A 80 10.47 -7.16 -11.29
N SER A 81 10.32 -5.88 -10.94
CA SER A 81 9.17 -5.08 -11.37
C SER A 81 9.12 -4.95 -12.89
N LYS A 82 10.26 -4.68 -13.53
CA LYS A 82 10.40 -4.57 -14.98
C LYS A 82 10.04 -5.91 -15.65
N GLU A 83 10.64 -7.00 -15.20
CA GLU A 83 10.35 -8.33 -15.74
C GLU A 83 8.85 -8.67 -15.64
N TYR A 84 8.24 -8.39 -14.49
CA TYR A 84 6.82 -8.67 -14.25
C TYR A 84 5.92 -7.91 -15.23
N TYR A 85 6.12 -6.60 -15.39
CA TYR A 85 5.31 -5.79 -16.30
C TYR A 85 5.59 -6.10 -17.77
N ASP A 86 6.83 -6.43 -18.14
CA ASP A 86 7.19 -6.86 -19.50
C ASP A 86 6.49 -8.17 -19.89
N LYS A 87 6.27 -9.08 -18.92
CA LYS A 87 5.52 -10.33 -19.12
C LYS A 87 4.00 -10.10 -19.12
N LYS A 88 3.49 -9.16 -18.31
CA LYS A 88 2.05 -8.87 -18.18
C LYS A 88 1.47 -8.08 -19.35
N ASN A 89 2.30 -7.31 -20.05
CA ASN A 89 1.92 -6.51 -21.22
C ASN A 89 2.10 -7.26 -22.56
N LYS A 90 2.44 -8.55 -22.54
CA LYS A 90 2.50 -9.43 -23.71
C LYS A 90 1.26 -10.32 -23.75
#